data_AF-A0A1C5WGT0-F1
#
_entry.id   AF-A0A1C5WGT0-F1
#
_cell.length_a   1.000
_cell.length_b   1.000
_cell.length_c   1.000
_cell.angle_alpha   90.00
_cell.angle_beta   90.00
_cell.angle_gamma   90.00
#
_symmetry.space_group_name_H-M   'P 1'
#
loop_
_entity.id
_entity.type
_entity.pdbx_description
1 polymer ?
#
loop_
_entity_poly.entity_id
_entity_poly.type
_entity_poly.pdbx_seq_one_letter_code
_entity_poly.pdbx_strand_id
1 'polypeptide(L)' 'MEELKTTEAQRKAVREYENRNDRINVIFPAGTRDKMKRLGIEKPGTFIKEVVAAELDRMEKYIK' A
#
# COMPACT_ATOMS: atom_id res chain seq x y z
N MET A 1 -2.62 -29.03 -21.50
CA MET A 1 -2.93 -28.14 -20.37
C MET A 1 -1.61 -27.52 -19.96
N GLU A 2 -1.48 -26.20 -20.11
CA GLU A 2 -0.25 -25.49 -19.77
C GLU A 2 -0.01 -25.64 -18.26
N GLU A 3 1.09 -26.29 -17.87
CA GLU A 3 1.45 -26.47 -16.47
C GLU A 3 1.63 -25.09 -15.84
N LEU A 4 0.71 -24.75 -14.95
CA LEU A 4 0.76 -23.49 -14.21
C LEU A 4 2.01 -23.53 -13.34
N LYS A 5 2.99 -22.67 -13.67
CA LYS A 5 4.31 -22.54 -13.01
C LYS A 5 4.26 -22.27 -11.49
N THR A 6 3.08 -22.05 -10.92
CA THR A 6 2.86 -21.76 -9.50
C THR A 6 2.06 -22.86 -8.85
N THR A 7 2.53 -23.32 -7.68
CA THR A 7 1.85 -24.34 -6.88
C THR A 7 0.50 -23.83 -6.36
N GLU A 8 -0.44 -24.74 -6.08
CA GLU A 8 -1.75 -24.38 -5.52
C GLU A 8 -1.63 -23.60 -4.20
N ALA A 9 -0.65 -23.97 -3.37
CA ALA A 9 -0.34 -23.27 -2.13
C ALA A 9 0.04 -21.80 -2.35
N GLN A 10 0.86 -21.50 -3.37
CA GLN A 10 1.24 -20.14 -3.72
C GLN A 10 0.03 -19.32 -4.20
N ARG A 11 -0.86 -19.92 -5.01
CA ARG A 11 -2.07 -19.22 -5.49
C ARG A 11 -3.05 -18.92 -4.36
N LYS A 12 -3.20 -19.85 -3.41
CA LYS A 12 -4.03 -19.64 -2.22
C LYS A 12 -3.48 -18.51 -1.35
N ALA A 13 -2.17 -18.49 -1.10
CA ALA A 13 -1.53 -17.44 -0.32
C ALA A 13 -1.66 -16.04 -0.97
N VAL A 14 -1.53 -15.95 -2.29
CA VAL A 14 -1.75 -14.69 -3.03
C VAL A 14 -3.19 -14.21 -2.88
N ARG A 15 -4.18 -15.11 -3.07
CA ARG A 15 -5.60 -14.75 -2.92
C ARG A 15 -5.95 -14.33 -1.50
N GLU A 16 -5.44 -15.01 -0.48
CA GLU A 16 -5.65 -14.63 0.91
C GLU A 16 -5.03 -13.27 1.23
N TYR A 17 -3.87 -12.97 0.66
CA TYR A 17 -3.24 -11.66 0.78
C TYR A 17 -4.08 -10.58 0.08
N GLU A 18 -4.56 -10.83 -1.13
CA GLU A 18 -5.42 -9.87 -1.86
C GLU A 18 -6.75 -9.62 -1.13
N ASN A 19 -7.39 -10.66 -0.58
CA ASN A 19 -8.65 -10.51 0.16
C ASN A 19 -8.51 -9.74 1.48
N ARG A 20 -7.30 -9.68 2.06
CA ARG A 20 -7.03 -8.99 3.32
C ARG A 20 -6.49 -7.57 3.13
N ASN A 21 -6.18 -7.16 1.90
CA ASN A 21 -5.53 -5.89 1.63
C ASN A 21 -6.20 -5.17 0.45
N ASP A 22 -6.72 -3.98 0.71
CA ASP A 22 -7.18 -3.09 -0.36
C ASP A 22 -5.99 -2.48 -1.11
N ARG A 23 -6.00 -2.60 -2.45
CA ARG A 23 -5.00 -1.95 -3.31
C ARG A 23 -5.56 -0.63 -3.85
N ILE A 24 -4.97 0.47 -3.42
CA ILE A 24 -5.28 1.82 -3.92
C ILE A 24 -4.09 2.30 -4.78
N ASN A 25 -4.32 2.50 -6.07
CA ASN A 25 -3.32 3.05 -6.98
C ASN A 25 -3.38 4.58 -6.96
N VAL A 26 -2.25 5.23 -6.66
CA VAL A 26 -2.14 6.69 -6.62
C VAL A 26 -0.98 7.18 -7.49
N ILE A 27 -1.19 8.28 -8.20
CA ILE A 27 -0.16 8.95 -9.00
C ILE A 27 0.25 10.23 -8.27
N PHE A 28 1.54 10.37 -8.01
CA PHE A 28 2.10 11.58 -7.41
C PHE A 28 2.74 12.48 -8.48
N PRO A 29 2.81 13.80 -8.24
CA PRO A 29 3.57 14.71 -9.08
C PRO A 29 5.03 14.27 -9.24
N ALA A 30 5.65 14.63 -10.37
CA ALA A 30 7.06 14.37 -10.61
C ALA A 30 7.94 15.00 -9.50
N GLY A 31 9.01 14.30 -9.10
CA GLY A 31 9.91 14.74 -8.02
C GLY A 31 9.41 14.48 -6.60
N THR A 32 8.21 13.92 -6.40
CA THR A 32 7.70 13.58 -5.06
C THR A 32 8.62 12.60 -4.33
N ARG A 33 9.18 11.61 -5.04
CA ARG A 33 10.13 10.65 -4.46
C ARG A 33 11.44 11.32 -4.04
N ASP A 34 11.94 12.26 -4.83
CA ASP A 34 13.16 13.01 -4.48
C ASP A 34 12.91 13.92 -3.28
N LYS A 35 11.73 14.54 -3.21
CA LYS A 35 11.30 15.31 -2.04
C LYS A 35 11.26 14.45 -0.78
N MET A 36 10.67 13.25 -0.85
CA MET A 36 10.66 12.30 0.27
C MET A 36 12.09 11.93 0.71
N LYS A 37 12.98 11.62 -0.25
CA LYS A 37 14.38 11.30 0.04
C LYS A 37 15.11 12.46 0.74
N ARG A 38 14.93 13.70 0.27
CA ARG A 38 15.51 14.91 0.91
C ARG A 38 15.02 15.13 2.34
N LEU A 39 13.82 14.65 2.67
CA LEU A 39 13.24 14.73 4.02
C LEU A 39 13.62 13.54 4.91
N GLY A 40 14.53 12.66 4.47
CA GLY A 40 14.95 11.49 5.23
C GLY A 40 13.95 10.32 5.19
N ILE A 41 12.96 10.37 4.31
CA ILE A 41 11.98 9.27 4.16
C ILE A 41 12.58 8.21 3.24
N GLU A 42 13.16 7.18 3.84
CA GLU A 42 13.77 6.06 3.12
C GLU A 42 12.74 5.08 2.54
N LYS A 43 11.58 4.96 3.18
CA LYS A 43 10.50 4.02 2.82
C LYS A 43 9.20 4.78 2.48
N PRO A 44 9.08 5.37 1.27
CA PRO A 44 7.88 6.08 0.83
C PRO A 44 6.58 5.32 1.06
N GLY A 45 6.55 4.02 0.77
CA GLY A 45 5.34 3.20 0.92
C GLY A 45 4.87 3.07 2.37
N THR A 46 5.79 2.90 3.33
CA THR A 46 5.45 2.87 4.76
C THR A 46 4.94 4.23 5.20
N PHE A 47 5.66 5.30 4.84
CA PHE A 47 5.27 6.66 5.16
C PHE A 47 3.86 7.01 4.66
N ILE A 48 3.53 6.67 3.41
CA ILE A 48 2.20 6.92 2.85
C ILE A 48 1.11 6.20 3.65
N LYS A 49 1.34 4.92 4.01
CA LYS A 49 0.38 4.15 4.82
C LYS A 49 0.12 4.79 6.18
N GLU A 50 1.18 5.21 6.86
CA GLU A 50 1.10 5.86 8.17
C GLU A 50 0.35 7.19 8.10
N VAL A 51 0.65 8.03 7.09
CA VAL A 51 -0.02 9.32 6.89
C VAL A 51 -1.51 9.11 6.59
N VAL A 52 -1.85 8.16 5.72
CA VAL A 52 -3.26 7.86 5.40
C VAL A 52 -4.00 7.35 6.63
N ALA A 53 -3.42 6.41 7.38
CA ALA A 53 -4.05 5.89 8.61
C ALA A 53 -4.30 7.00 9.65
N ALA A 54 -3.29 7.84 9.91
CA ALA A 54 -3.41 8.95 10.85
C ALA A 54 -4.47 9.99 10.42
N GLU A 55 -4.60 10.24 9.11
CA GLU A 55 -5.62 11.14 8.58
C GLU A 55 -7.02 10.56 8.74
N LEU A 56 -7.21 9.27 8.45
CA LEU A 56 -8.49 8.58 8.65
C LEU A 56 -8.90 8.58 10.13
N ASP A 57 -7.98 8.23 11.05
CA ASP A 57 -8.22 8.29 12.50
C ASP A 57 -8.61 9.70 12.96
N ARG A 58 -8.03 10.74 12.33
CA ARG A 58 -8.39 12.13 12.60
C ARG A 58 -9.80 12.45 12.11
N MET A 59 -10.14 12.05 10.88
CA MET A 59 -11.47 12.29 10.30
C MET A 59 -12.58 11.58 11.08
N GLU A 60 -12.34 10.33 11.53
CA GLU A 60 -13.29 9.58 12.34
C GLU A 60 -13.68 10.28 13.65
N LYS A 61 -12.75 11.06 14.25
CA LYS A 61 -13.03 11.84 15.46
C LYS A 61 -14.06 12.95 15.25
N TYR A 62 -14.17 13.47 14.02
CA TYR A 62 -15.09 14.56 13.66
C TYR A 62 -16.41 14.07 13.04
N ILE A 63 -16.53 12.77 12.77
CA ILE A 63 -17.75 12.15 12.22
C ILE A 63 -18.69 11.65 13.36
N LYS A 64 -18.25 11.72 14.62
CA LYS A 64 -19.10 11.51 15.81
C LYS A 64 -19.86 12.77 16.20
#